data_AF-A0A353NPD3-F1
#
_entry.id   AF-A0A353NPD3-F1
#
_cell.length_a   1.000
_cell.length_b   1.000
_cell.length_c   1.000
_cell.angle_alpha   90.00
_cell.angle_beta   90.00
_cell.angle_gamma   90.00
#
_symmetry.space_group_name_H-M   'P 1'
#
loop_
_entity.id
_entity.type
_entity.pdbx_description
1 polymer ?
#
loop_
_entity_poly.entity_id
_entity_poly.type
_entity_poly.pdbx_seq_one_letter_code
_entity_poly.pdbx_strand_id
1 'polypeptide(L)'
;MNQRGFTLVEIIIALTILSILFIVISYIQARGAASYAATSQSVEVQESLRIALNKMSRELKGAQAGSIEIEDDGQKILFSSAEGNGGFRYDAAGQELETDVSENIRESWQPFASNICEVSFQYDPNLYFVDIVIKGDGGSGVVQEAATGVSLVVG
;
A
#
# COMPACT_ATOMS: atom_id res chain seq x y z
N MET A 1 21.07 -8.42 -69.59
CA MET A 1 20.55 -8.52 -68.19
C MET A 1 20.51 -7.11 -67.62
N ASN A 2 19.32 -6.54 -67.45
CA ASN A 2 19.18 -5.16 -66.96
C ASN A 2 19.23 -5.14 -65.43
N GLN A 3 20.41 -4.89 -64.88
CA GLN A 3 20.58 -4.58 -63.47
C GLN A 3 20.14 -3.13 -63.23
N ARG A 4 18.86 -2.92 -62.90
CA ARG A 4 18.39 -1.64 -62.38
C ARG A 4 18.82 -1.57 -60.91
N GLY A 5 19.88 -0.81 -60.63
CA GLY A 5 20.29 -0.50 -59.27
C GLY A 5 19.22 0.32 -58.53
N PHE A 6 19.21 0.25 -57.20
CA PHE A 6 18.33 1.05 -56.36
C PHE A 6 18.50 2.54 -56.64
N THR A 7 17.40 3.26 -56.73
CA THR A 7 17.43 4.71 -56.88
C THR A 7 17.69 5.39 -55.54
N LEU A 8 18.34 6.56 -55.55
CA LEU A 8 18.50 7.38 -54.33
C LEU A 8 17.16 7.69 -53.66
N VAL A 9 16.11 7.88 -54.47
CA VAL A 9 14.75 8.12 -54.00
C VAL A 9 14.21 6.92 -53.22
N GLU A 10 14.43 5.69 -53.68
CA GLU A 10 14.03 4.50 -52.91
C GLU A 10 14.75 4.40 -51.58
N ILE A 11 16.05 4.71 -51.52
CA ILE A 11 16.80 4.68 -50.26
C ILE A 11 16.27 5.74 -49.28
N ILE A 12 15.96 6.95 -49.76
CA ILE A 12 15.40 8.01 -48.92
C ILE A 12 14.01 7.62 -48.39
N ILE A 13 13.15 7.05 -49.25
CA ILE A 13 11.82 6.58 -48.85
C ILE A 13 11.94 5.44 -47.83
N ALA A 14 12.81 4.46 -48.08
CA ALA A 14 13.03 3.34 -47.16
C ALA A 14 13.54 3.80 -45.80
N LEU A 15 14.51 4.73 -45.77
CA LEU A 15 15.01 5.31 -44.52
C LEU A 15 13.93 6.12 -43.80
N THR A 16 13.09 6.86 -44.53
CA THR A 16 11.99 7.62 -43.93
C THR A 16 10.98 6.70 -43.26
N ILE A 17 10.59 5.61 -43.93
CA ILE A 17 9.68 4.59 -43.36
C ILE A 17 10.32 3.95 -42.13
N LEU A 18 11.61 3.62 -42.20
CA LEU A 18 12.36 3.05 -41.08
C LEU A 18 12.39 4.01 -39.87
N SER A 19 12.64 5.30 -40.09
CA SER A 19 12.61 6.31 -39.04
C SER A 19 11.23 6.43 -38.38
N ILE A 20 10.14 6.41 -39.17
CA ILE A 20 8.77 6.44 -38.65
C ILE A 20 8.52 5.20 -37.77
N LEU A 21 8.95 4.01 -38.21
CA LEU A 21 8.83 2.78 -37.42
C LEU A 21 9.55 2.90 -36.08
N PHE A 22 10.79 3.41 -36.07
CA PHE A 22 11.53 3.62 -34.82
C PHE A 22 10.83 4.60 -33.87
N ILE A 23 10.23 5.66 -34.39
CA ILE A 23 9.47 6.62 -33.57
C ILE A 23 8.26 5.93 -32.91
N VAL A 24 7.47 5.18 -33.69
CA VAL A 24 6.30 4.47 -33.19
C VAL A 24 6.69 3.44 -32.12
N ILE A 25 7.72 2.64 -32.38
CA ILE A 25 8.22 1.62 -31.44
C ILE A 25 8.72 2.29 -30.16
N SER A 26 9.49 3.37 -30.28
CA SER A 26 10.02 4.09 -29.12
C SER A 26 8.90 4.71 -28.28
N TYR A 27 7.88 5.27 -28.95
CA TYR A 27 6.72 5.85 -28.27
C TYR A 27 5.93 4.80 -27.48
N ILE A 28 5.65 3.64 -28.10
CA ILE A 28 4.94 2.54 -27.42
C ILE A 28 5.74 2.03 -26.23
N GLN A 29 7.05 1.83 -26.37
CA GLN A 29 7.90 1.39 -25.27
C GLN A 29 7.92 2.38 -24.11
N ALA A 30 8.09 3.68 -24.40
CA ALA A 30 8.10 4.71 -23.37
C ALA A 30 6.76 4.79 -22.60
N ARG A 31 5.64 4.72 -23.32
CA ARG A 31 4.30 4.70 -22.71
C ARG A 31 4.04 3.43 -21.90
N GLY A 32 4.47 2.27 -22.42
CA GLY A 32 4.35 0.99 -21.72
C GLY A 32 5.10 0.99 -20.40
N ALA A 33 6.35 1.46 -20.39
CA ALA A 33 7.16 1.54 -19.17
C ALA A 33 6.53 2.47 -18.12
N ALA A 34 6.06 3.66 -18.54
CA ALA A 34 5.39 4.60 -17.63
C ALA A 34 4.09 4.03 -17.04
N SER A 35 3.27 3.38 -17.87
CA SER A 35 2.04 2.73 -17.41
C SER A 35 2.31 1.58 -16.45
N TYR A 36 3.35 0.79 -16.72
CA TYR A 36 3.76 -0.31 -15.87
C TYR A 36 4.20 0.18 -14.49
N ALA A 37 5.04 1.21 -14.44
CA ALA A 37 5.50 1.80 -13.18
C ALA A 37 4.32 2.30 -12.31
N ALA A 38 3.39 3.07 -12.89
CA ALA A 38 2.22 3.57 -12.16
C ALA A 38 1.31 2.44 -11.65
N THR A 39 1.13 1.39 -12.46
CA THR A 39 0.33 0.23 -12.07
C THR A 39 1.01 -0.55 -10.95
N SER A 40 2.32 -0.78 -11.05
CA SER A 40 3.11 -1.49 -10.04
C SER A 40 3.05 -0.79 -8.69
N GLN A 41 3.19 0.53 -8.67
CA GLN A 41 3.09 1.36 -7.47
C GLN A 41 1.71 1.28 -6.83
N SER A 42 0.65 1.27 -7.65
CA SER A 42 -0.73 1.13 -7.15
C SER A 42 -0.97 -0.24 -6.52
N VAL A 43 -0.41 -1.31 -7.11
CA VAL A 43 -0.50 -2.69 -6.60
C VAL A 43 0.25 -2.83 -5.27
N GLU A 44 1.44 -2.25 -5.14
CA GLU A 44 2.24 -2.30 -3.91
C GLU A 44 1.52 -1.65 -2.72
N VAL A 45 0.89 -0.49 -2.94
CA VAL A 45 0.07 0.17 -1.92
C VAL A 45 -1.12 -0.71 -1.53
N GLN A 46 -1.85 -1.27 -2.49
CA GLN A 46 -2.99 -2.15 -2.19
C GLN A 46 -2.57 -3.40 -1.41
N GLU A 47 -1.41 -3.96 -1.73
CA GLU A 47 -0.85 -5.10 -0.99
C GLU A 47 -0.49 -4.70 0.44
N SER A 48 0.17 -3.56 0.65
CA SER A 48 0.44 -3.03 2.00
C SER A 48 -0.83 -2.79 2.80
N LEU A 49 -1.85 -2.14 2.22
CA LEU A 49 -3.14 -1.93 2.88
C LEU A 49 -3.80 -3.27 3.26
N ARG A 50 -3.72 -4.28 2.37
CA ARG A 50 -4.28 -5.60 2.65
C ARG A 50 -3.53 -6.35 3.75
N ILE A 51 -2.19 -6.29 3.75
CA ILE A 51 -1.35 -6.86 4.82
C ILE A 51 -1.70 -6.19 6.15
N ALA A 52 -1.81 -4.87 6.14
CA ALA A 52 -2.13 -4.06 7.30
C ALA A 52 -3.46 -4.49 7.93
N LEU A 53 -4.56 -4.42 7.17
CA LEU A 53 -5.89 -4.79 7.67
C LEU A 53 -5.99 -6.24 8.09
N ASN A 54 -5.37 -7.18 7.36
CA ASN A 54 -5.42 -8.60 7.72
C ASN A 54 -4.69 -8.89 9.03
N LYS A 55 -3.52 -8.28 9.25
CA LYS A 55 -2.77 -8.45 10.51
C LYS A 55 -3.54 -7.82 11.67
N MET A 56 -3.95 -6.56 11.54
CA MET A 56 -4.69 -5.86 12.59
C MET A 56 -6.00 -6.55 12.93
N SER A 57 -6.78 -6.97 11.92
CA SER A 57 -8.05 -7.69 12.14
C SER A 57 -7.83 -9.02 12.85
N ARG A 58 -6.80 -9.77 12.49
CA ARG A 58 -6.52 -11.07 13.11
C ARG A 58 -6.17 -10.92 14.58
N GLU A 59 -5.33 -9.95 14.92
CA GLU A 59 -4.86 -9.75 16.30
C GLU A 59 -5.94 -9.10 17.17
N LEU A 60 -6.66 -8.11 16.66
CA LEU A 60 -7.79 -7.48 17.37
C LEU A 60 -8.96 -8.45 17.59
N LYS A 61 -9.16 -9.43 16.72
CA LYS A 61 -10.19 -10.46 16.92
C LYS A 61 -9.96 -11.30 18.19
N GLY A 62 -8.71 -11.40 18.66
CA GLY A 62 -8.35 -12.07 19.91
C GLY A 62 -8.30 -11.13 21.13
N ALA A 63 -8.53 -9.83 20.93
CA ALA A 63 -8.42 -8.83 21.98
C ALA A 63 -9.64 -8.84 22.91
N GLN A 64 -9.40 -8.56 24.18
CA GLN A 64 -10.42 -8.41 25.21
C GLN A 64 -11.05 -7.03 25.09
N ALA A 65 -12.38 -6.99 24.96
CA ALA A 65 -13.07 -5.73 24.70
C ALA A 65 -12.85 -4.65 25.78
N GLY A 66 -12.70 -5.04 27.05
CA GLY A 66 -12.44 -4.10 28.14
C GLY A 66 -11.03 -3.48 28.16
N SER A 67 -10.12 -3.93 27.29
CA SER A 67 -8.70 -3.54 27.30
C SER A 67 -8.29 -2.57 26.20
N ILE A 68 -9.22 -2.14 25.35
CA ILE A 68 -8.89 -1.28 24.21
C ILE A 68 -8.59 0.14 24.68
N GLU A 69 -7.41 0.64 24.33
CA GLU A 69 -7.00 2.03 24.51
C GLU A 69 -6.70 2.64 23.14
N ILE A 70 -7.35 3.77 22.83
CA ILE A 70 -7.06 4.56 21.63
C ILE A 70 -6.28 5.80 22.05
N GLU A 71 -5.12 6.00 21.43
CA GLU A 71 -4.21 7.13 21.69
C GLU A 71 -3.91 7.90 20.40
N ASP A 72 -3.17 9.00 20.50
CA ASP A 72 -2.64 9.79 19.38
C ASP A 72 -3.72 10.18 18.35
N ASP A 73 -4.88 10.63 18.85
CA ASP A 73 -6.03 11.05 18.01
C ASP A 73 -6.55 9.94 17.07
N GLY A 74 -6.51 8.69 17.54
CA GLY A 74 -6.93 7.55 16.74
C GLY A 74 -5.84 6.95 15.87
N GLN A 75 -4.59 7.42 15.98
CA GLN A 75 -3.47 6.87 15.21
C GLN A 75 -2.78 5.68 15.89
N LYS A 76 -3.20 5.36 17.11
CA LYS A 76 -2.64 4.28 17.91
C LYS A 76 -3.72 3.54 18.67
N ILE A 77 -3.59 2.23 18.70
CA ILE A 77 -4.47 1.32 19.44
C ILE A 77 -3.61 0.35 20.26
N LEU A 78 -3.96 0.18 21.52
CA LEU A 78 -3.37 -0.81 22.43
C LEU A 78 -4.47 -1.74 22.93
N PHE A 79 -4.12 -3.00 23.17
CA PHE A 79 -5.07 -4.00 23.62
C PHE A 79 -4.39 -5.16 24.35
N SER A 80 -5.16 -5.89 25.15
CA SER A 80 -4.75 -7.14 25.77
C SER A 80 -5.48 -8.33 25.14
N SER A 81 -4.78 -9.43 24.94
CA SER A 81 -5.31 -10.69 24.41
C SER A 81 -4.87 -11.88 25.28
N ALA A 82 -5.37 -13.08 24.99
CA ALA A 82 -4.90 -14.30 25.64
C ALA A 82 -3.42 -14.62 25.37
N GLU A 83 -2.88 -14.12 24.25
CA GLU A 83 -1.48 -14.33 23.84
C GLU A 83 -0.52 -13.29 24.45
N GLY A 84 -1.08 -12.26 25.10
CA GLY A 84 -0.33 -11.14 25.65
C GLY A 84 -0.90 -9.80 25.20
N ASN A 85 -0.18 -8.74 25.52
CA ASN A 85 -0.53 -7.40 25.09
C ASN A 85 -0.06 -7.15 23.65
N GLY A 86 -0.79 -6.29 22.93
CA GLY A 86 -0.46 -5.89 21.58
C GLY A 86 -0.80 -4.42 21.35
N GLY A 87 -0.28 -3.89 20.25
CA GLY A 87 -0.58 -2.54 19.84
C GLY A 87 -0.16 -2.25 18.42
N PHE A 88 -0.86 -1.31 17.80
CA PHE A 88 -0.55 -0.76 16.49
C PHE A 88 -0.43 0.74 16.58
N ARG A 89 0.52 1.31 15.82
CA ARG A 89 0.63 2.76 15.67
C ARG A 89 1.02 3.13 14.25
N TYR A 90 0.73 4.37 13.89
CA TYR A 90 1.25 4.98 12.68
C TYR A 90 2.55 5.72 12.97
N ASP A 91 3.59 5.44 12.19
CA ASP A 91 4.79 6.27 12.10
C ASP A 91 4.71 7.15 10.85
N ALA A 92 4.45 8.44 11.05
CA ALA A 92 4.39 9.43 9.99
C ALA A 92 5.76 9.70 9.34
N ALA A 93 6.87 9.48 10.05
CA ALA A 93 8.21 9.73 9.51
C ALA A 93 8.61 8.62 8.52
N GLY A 94 8.33 7.36 8.87
CA GLY A 94 8.53 6.21 7.99
C GLY A 94 7.44 6.02 6.94
N GLN A 95 6.25 6.61 7.14
CA GLN A 95 5.04 6.26 6.39
C GLN A 95 4.67 4.77 6.54
N GLU A 96 4.75 4.29 7.78
CA GLU A 96 4.61 2.87 8.10
C GLU A 96 3.58 2.64 9.21
N LEU A 97 2.95 1.47 9.18
CA LEU A 97 2.26 0.92 10.33
C LEU A 97 3.21 0.00 11.07
N GLU A 98 3.25 0.19 12.38
CA GLU A 98 4.12 -0.55 13.28
C GLU A 98 3.29 -1.36 14.27
N THR A 99 3.83 -2.52 14.65
CA THR A 99 3.29 -3.40 15.68
C THR A 99 4.23 -3.41 16.87
N ASP A 100 3.68 -3.45 18.08
CA ASP A 100 4.46 -3.72 19.27
C ASP A 100 4.86 -5.21 19.29
N VAL A 101 6.13 -5.49 19.61
CA VAL A 101 6.70 -6.87 19.67
C VAL A 101 7.24 -7.20 21.07
N SER A 102 7.02 -6.32 22.04
CA SER A 102 7.49 -6.46 23.41
C SER A 102 6.43 -7.04 24.34
N GLU A 103 6.85 -7.85 25.32
CA GLU A 103 5.96 -8.28 26.40
C GLU A 103 5.50 -7.09 27.28
N ASN A 104 6.31 -6.03 27.35
CA ASN A 104 5.96 -4.73 27.91
C ASN A 104 5.62 -3.77 26.76
N ILE A 105 4.33 -3.46 26.60
CA ILE A 105 3.87 -2.52 25.57
C ILE A 105 4.70 -1.22 25.64
N ARG A 106 4.94 -0.61 24.47
CA ARG A 106 5.49 0.72 24.23
C ARG A 106 7.02 0.78 24.16
N GLU A 107 7.71 -0.35 24.13
CA GLU A 107 9.18 -0.40 24.14
C GLU A 107 9.80 -0.66 22.76
N SER A 108 9.18 -1.53 21.94
CA SER A 108 9.76 -1.95 20.66
C SER A 108 8.70 -2.05 19.56
N TRP A 109 8.75 -1.09 18.64
CA TRP A 109 7.86 -1.00 17.49
C TRP A 109 8.58 -1.47 16.23
N GLN A 110 7.91 -2.32 15.45
CA GLN A 110 8.44 -2.83 14.19
C GLN A 110 7.48 -2.58 13.05
N PRO A 111 7.98 -2.10 11.90
CA PRO A 111 7.15 -1.88 10.73
C PRO A 111 6.67 -3.20 10.14
N PHE A 112 5.42 -3.22 9.69
CA PHE A 112 4.84 -4.38 9.01
C PHE A 112 4.05 -4.04 7.75
N ALA A 113 3.76 -2.75 7.53
CA ALA A 113 3.22 -2.24 6.27
C ALA A 113 3.78 -0.84 6.02
N SER A 114 4.09 -0.53 4.77
CA SER A 114 4.68 0.75 4.36
C SER A 114 3.75 1.47 3.37
N ASN A 115 4.17 2.65 2.88
CA ASN A 115 3.37 3.50 2.00
C ASN A 115 2.03 3.94 2.64
N ILE A 116 2.00 4.07 3.97
CA ILE A 116 0.84 4.50 4.75
C ILE A 116 0.93 6.01 4.99
N CYS A 117 -0.14 6.73 4.65
CA CYS A 117 -0.22 8.17 4.89
C CYS A 117 -1.19 8.54 6.02
N GLU A 118 -2.11 7.65 6.40
CA GLU A 118 -3.08 7.90 7.46
C GLU A 118 -3.60 6.58 8.04
N VAL A 119 -3.89 6.58 9.34
CA VAL A 119 -4.70 5.55 10.00
C VAL A 119 -5.68 6.20 10.96
N SER A 120 -6.84 5.58 11.14
CA SER A 120 -7.82 5.93 12.16
C SER A 120 -8.38 4.66 12.77
N PHE A 121 -8.25 4.56 14.10
CA PHE A 121 -8.89 3.57 14.95
C PHE A 121 -10.02 4.21 15.73
N GLN A 122 -11.20 3.63 15.67
CA GLN A 122 -12.35 4.04 16.48
C GLN A 122 -12.90 2.84 17.21
N TYR A 123 -13.18 3.00 18.50
CA TYR A 123 -13.69 1.92 19.34
C TYR A 123 -15.07 2.26 19.91
N ASP A 124 -16.06 1.40 19.66
CA ASP A 124 -17.36 1.46 20.31
C ASP A 124 -17.43 0.44 21.47
N PRO A 125 -17.40 0.89 22.73
CA PRO A 125 -17.45 0.01 23.90
C PRO A 125 -18.81 -0.64 24.13
N ASN A 126 -19.89 -0.13 23.53
CA ASN A 126 -21.22 -0.75 23.66
C ASN A 126 -21.39 -1.92 22.70
N LEU A 127 -20.74 -1.84 21.53
CA LEU A 127 -20.78 -2.88 20.50
C LEU A 127 -19.56 -3.81 20.55
N TYR A 128 -18.57 -3.50 21.38
CA TYR A 128 -17.27 -4.18 21.43
C TYR A 128 -16.68 -4.31 20.02
N PHE A 129 -16.64 -3.18 19.31
CA PHE A 129 -16.34 -3.12 17.89
C PHE A 129 -15.30 -2.05 17.60
N VAL A 130 -14.27 -2.42 16.82
CA VAL A 130 -13.22 -1.50 16.38
C VAL A 130 -13.37 -1.29 14.87
N ASP A 131 -13.56 -0.03 14.48
CA ASP A 131 -13.43 0.42 13.09
C ASP A 131 -11.99 0.85 12.82
N ILE A 132 -11.46 0.37 11.70
CA ILE A 132 -10.10 0.66 11.24
C ILE A 132 -10.18 1.21 9.82
N VAL A 133 -9.64 2.41 9.63
CA VAL A 133 -9.49 3.03 8.32
C VAL A 133 -8.02 3.31 8.09
N ILE A 134 -7.47 2.89 6.95
CA ILE A 134 -6.09 3.17 6.54
C ILE A 134 -6.07 3.78 5.14
N LYS A 135 -5.16 4.72 4.94
CA LYS A 135 -4.88 5.32 3.64
C LYS A 135 -3.41 5.14 3.29
N GLY A 136 -3.14 4.89 2.03
CA GLY A 136 -1.79 4.76 1.51
C GLY A 136 -1.58 5.50 0.20
N ASP A 137 -0.34 5.93 -0.02
CA ASP A 137 0.15 6.52 -1.27
C ASP A 137 1.58 6.04 -1.49
N GLY A 138 1.84 5.45 -2.65
CA GLY A 138 3.16 4.94 -3.01
C GLY A 138 4.14 6.03 -3.46
N GLY A 139 3.78 7.32 -3.31
CA GLY A 139 4.53 8.48 -3.83
C GLY A 139 4.03 8.99 -5.17
N SER A 140 2.82 8.63 -5.57
CA SER A 140 2.18 9.04 -6.84
C SER A 140 1.25 10.24 -6.67
N GLY A 141 0.88 10.55 -5.41
CA GLY A 141 -0.18 11.49 -5.07
C GLY A 141 -1.58 10.87 -5.14
N VAL A 142 -1.70 9.62 -5.59
CA VAL A 142 -2.98 8.88 -5.63
C VAL A 142 -3.14 8.13 -4.32
N VAL A 143 -3.99 8.68 -3.46
CA VAL A 143 -4.35 8.06 -2.18
C VAL A 143 -5.35 6.94 -2.40
N GLN A 144 -5.05 5.77 -1.84
CA GLN A 144 -5.93 4.62 -1.79
C GLN A 144 -6.36 4.39 -0.35
N GLU A 145 -7.65 4.10 -0.15
CA GLU A 145 -8.23 3.88 1.18
C GLU A 145 -8.74 2.44 1.30
N ALA A 146 -8.55 1.85 2.47
CA ALA A 146 -9.15 0.59 2.85
C ALA A 146 -9.65 0.66 4.29
N ALA A 147 -10.79 0.04 4.55
CA ALA A 147 -11.39 0.00 5.87
C ALA A 147 -11.86 -1.41 6.23
N THR A 148 -11.87 -1.72 7.52
CA THR A 148 -12.43 -2.95 8.07
C THR A 148 -12.96 -2.70 9.47
N GLY A 149 -13.87 -3.55 9.91
CA GLY A 149 -14.41 -3.53 11.26
C GLY A 149 -14.23 -4.88 11.95
N VAL A 150 -13.94 -4.85 13.26
CA VAL A 150 -13.59 -6.04 14.03
C VAL A 150 -14.41 -6.10 15.31
N SER A 151 -15.18 -7.17 15.48
CA SER A 151 -15.83 -7.48 16.75
C SER A 151 -14.85 -8.17 17.70
N LEU A 152 -14.81 -7.72 18.95
CA LEU A 152 -13.88 -8.18 19.98
C LEU A 152 -14.46 -9.33 20.82
N VAL A 153 -13.60 -10.01 21.57
CA VAL A 153 -14.02 -11.04 22.51
C VAL A 153 -14.58 -10.38 23.77
N VAL A 154 -15.81 -10.73 24.12
CA VAL A 154 -16.43 -10.37 25.40
C VAL A 154 -15.97 -11.40 26.44
N GLY A 155 -15.18 -10.95 27.41
CA GLY A 155 -14.73 -11.75 28.56
C GLY A 155 -15.79 -11.85 29.64
#